data_AF-A0A3A0DMP8-F1
#
_entry.id   AF-A0A3A0DMP8-F1
#
_cell.length_a   1.000
_cell.length_b   1.000
_cell.length_c   1.000
_cell.angle_alpha   90.00
_cell.angle_beta   90.00
_cell.angle_gamma   90.00
#
_symmetry.space_group_name_H-M   'P 1'
#
loop_
_entity.id
_entity.type
_entity.pdbx_description
1 polymer ?
#
loop_
_entity_poly.entity_id
_entity_poly.type
_entity_poly.pdbx_seq_one_letter_code
_entity_poly.pdbx_strand_id
1 'polypeptide(L)'
;MNAAELLADLDRLGIRLEADGDRLRYHPRSAATPDLLDRLKTHKAALLAILRRTPDDGPVLPVVAAEATALPTVAVCRCGSTKWRDVPIHGGQTIRRDCGRCGRFIDFPVWYGKNTGQ
;
A
#
# COMPACT_ATOMS: atom_id res chain seq x y z
N MET A 1 5.53 30.09 0.99
CA MET A 1 5.69 28.65 0.72
C MET A 1 4.51 28.21 -0.14
N ASN A 2 4.76 27.64 -1.31
CA ASN A 2 3.71 27.09 -2.16
C ASN A 2 3.52 25.57 -1.91
N ALA A 3 2.51 24.97 -2.53
CA ALA A 3 2.19 23.55 -2.30
C ALA A 3 3.30 22.58 -2.76
N ALA A 4 4.06 22.93 -3.81
CA ALA A 4 5.17 22.11 -4.31
C ALA A 4 6.40 22.18 -3.39
N GLU A 5 6.70 23.37 -2.86
CA GLU A 5 7.75 23.57 -1.85
C GLU A 5 7.41 22.81 -0.56
N LEU A 6 6.14 22.80 -0.16
CA LEU A 6 5.67 22.03 1.00
C LEU A 6 5.83 20.52 0.79
N LEU A 7 5.57 20.00 -0.40
CA LEU A 7 5.83 18.58 -0.73
C LEU A 7 7.33 18.24 -0.63
N ALA A 8 8.21 19.10 -1.13
CA ALA A 8 9.65 18.89 -1.06
C ALA A 8 10.20 18.97 0.38
N ASP A 9 9.64 19.84 1.21
CA ASP A 9 9.98 19.94 2.64
C ASP A 9 9.51 18.71 3.41
N LEU A 10 8.30 18.23 3.14
CA LEU A 10 7.76 16.99 3.70
C LEU A 10 8.62 15.78 3.33
N ASP A 11 9.05 15.65 2.07
CA ASP A 11 9.94 14.58 1.62
C ASP A 11 11.29 14.59 2.36
N ARG A 12 11.89 15.78 2.52
CA ARG A 12 13.13 15.96 3.30
C ARG A 12 12.99 15.57 4.76
N LEU A 13 11.81 15.78 5.34
CA LEU A 13 11.47 15.37 6.70
C LEU A 13 11.11 13.87 6.80
N GLY A 14 11.11 13.14 5.68
CA GLY A 14 10.71 11.74 5.62
C GLY A 14 9.20 11.54 5.77
N ILE A 15 8.41 12.59 5.53
CA ILE A 15 6.96 12.60 5.64
C ILE A 15 6.37 12.39 4.25
N ARG A 16 5.88 11.19 3.99
CA ARG A 16 5.18 10.87 2.75
C ARG A 16 3.78 11.46 2.79
N LEU A 17 3.37 12.16 1.73
CA LEU A 17 2.01 12.71 1.56
C LEU A 17 1.35 12.07 0.34
N GLU A 18 0.16 11.51 0.53
CA GLU A 18 -0.60 10.77 -0.50
C GLU A 18 -2.04 11.31 -0.59
N ALA A 19 -2.61 11.30 -1.79
CA ALA A 19 -4.02 11.62 -2.00
C ALA A 19 -4.88 10.37 -1.89
N ASP A 20 -5.77 10.34 -0.89
CA ASP A 20 -6.80 9.31 -0.69
C ASP A 20 -8.16 9.89 -1.10
N GLY A 21 -8.43 9.87 -2.40
CA GLY A 21 -9.58 10.55 -2.98
C GLY A 21 -9.52 12.06 -2.70
N ASP A 22 -10.39 12.56 -1.80
CA ASP A 22 -10.46 13.97 -1.37
C ASP A 22 -9.80 14.24 -0.01
N ARG A 23 -9.07 13.26 0.53
CA ARG A 23 -8.33 13.37 1.78
C ARG A 23 -6.83 13.28 1.51
N LEU A 24 -6.06 13.93 2.35
CA LEU A 24 -4.60 13.78 2.37
C LEU A 24 -4.25 12.77 3.46
N ARG A 25 -3.49 11.73 3.10
CA ARG A 25 -2.87 10.78 4.03
C ARG A 25 -1.39 11.10 4.15
N TYR A 26 -0.84 10.94 5.35
CA TYR A 26 0.58 11.18 5.59
C TYR A 26 1.18 10.14 6.54
N HIS A 27 2.45 9.81 6.33
CA HIS A 27 3.21 8.83 7.11
C HIS A 27 4.65 9.32 7.33
N PRO A 28 5.21 9.23 8.55
CA PRO A 28 4.62 8.68 9.77
C PRO A 28 3.65 9.67 10.47
N ARG A 29 2.59 9.14 11.10
CA ARG A 29 1.63 9.99 11.85
C ARG A 29 2.27 10.71 13.04
N SER A 30 3.35 10.17 13.60
CA SER A 30 4.09 10.78 14.70
C SER A 30 4.81 12.08 14.32
N ALA A 31 4.99 12.35 13.02
CA ALA A 31 5.57 13.60 12.53
C ALA A 31 4.53 14.73 12.34
N ALA A 32 3.24 14.46 12.56
CA ALA A 32 2.18 15.45 12.43
C ALA A 32 2.13 16.39 13.64
N THR A 33 2.96 17.43 13.59
CA THR A 33 2.87 18.56 14.50
C THR A 33 1.65 19.43 14.14
N PRO A 34 1.07 20.17 15.12
CA PRO A 34 -0.09 21.02 14.85
C PRO A 34 0.18 22.12 13.82
N ASP A 35 1.41 22.65 13.78
CA ASP A 35 1.87 23.61 12.76
C ASP A 35 1.90 22.98 11.36
N LEU A 36 2.35 21.72 11.23
CA LEU A 36 2.33 21.00 9.96
C LEU A 36 0.90 20.74 9.46
N LEU A 37 -0.02 20.39 10.37
CA LEU A 37 -1.43 20.18 10.05
C LEU A 37 -2.12 21.44 9.54
N ASP A 38 -1.78 22.60 10.10
CA ASP A 38 -2.32 23.88 9.66
C ASP A 38 -1.84 24.24 8.24
N ARG A 39 -0.54 24.02 7.97
CA ARG A 39 0.06 24.22 6.64
C ARG A 39 -0.55 23.27 5.59
N LEU A 40 -0.75 22.01 5.95
CA LEU A 40 -1.40 21.02 5.07
C LEU A 40 -2.85 21.38 4.76
N LYS A 41 -3.62 21.90 5.74
CA LYS A 41 -4.99 22.37 5.52
C LYS A 41 -5.03 23.60 4.61
N THR A 42 -4.16 24.57 4.86
CA THR A 42 -4.05 25.81 4.08
C THR A 42 -3.78 25.52 2.59
N HIS A 43 -2.95 24.53 2.30
CA HIS A 43 -2.60 24.16 0.93
C HIS A 43 -3.34 22.92 0.39
N LYS A 44 -4.37 22.41 1.10
CA LYS A 44 -5.03 21.13 0.81
C LYS A 44 -5.45 20.98 -0.65
N ALA A 45 -6.18 21.96 -1.18
CA ALA A 45 -6.73 21.90 -2.54
C ALA A 45 -5.62 21.86 -3.60
N ALA A 46 -4.56 22.65 -3.40
CA ALA A 46 -3.40 22.67 -4.28
C ALA A 46 -2.58 21.37 -4.19
N LEU A 47 -2.38 20.84 -2.98
CA LEU A 47 -1.71 19.55 -2.77
C LEU A 47 -2.47 18.40 -3.42
N LEU A 48 -3.80 18.34 -3.26
CA LEU A 48 -4.64 17.35 -3.93
C LEU A 48 -4.59 17.50 -5.46
N ALA A 49 -4.56 18.71 -6.00
CA ALA A 49 -4.44 18.92 -7.43
C ALA A 49 -3.10 18.42 -7.99
N ILE A 50 -1.99 18.64 -7.27
CA ILE A 50 -0.66 18.16 -7.67
C ILE A 50 -0.60 16.62 -7.59
N LEU A 51 -1.04 16.04 -6.48
CA LEU A 51 -1.03 14.59 -6.24
C LEU A 51 -2.00 13.82 -7.15
N ARG A 52 -3.10 14.44 -7.60
CA ARG A 52 -4.02 13.85 -8.59
C ARG A 52 -3.53 14.01 -10.03
N ARG A 53 -2.74 15.06 -10.32
CA ARG A 53 -2.18 15.32 -11.65
C ARG A 53 -0.92 14.53 -11.95
N THR A 54 -0.32 13.93 -10.93
CA THR A 54 0.61 12.80 -11.06
C THR A 54 -0.14 11.50 -10.80
N PRO A 55 -1.03 11.04 -11.70
CA PRO A 55 -1.15 9.60 -11.84
C PRO A 55 0.20 9.13 -12.42
N ASP A 56 0.75 8.06 -11.85
CA ASP A 56 1.82 7.27 -12.46
C ASP A 56 3.28 7.75 -12.27
N ASP A 57 3.98 7.11 -11.34
CA ASP A 57 5.22 6.40 -11.72
C ASP A 57 4.93 4.91 -11.59
N GLY A 58 4.60 4.29 -12.73
CA GLY A 58 4.41 2.87 -12.89
C GLY A 58 4.15 2.56 -14.37
N PRO A 59 5.19 2.28 -15.18
CA PRO A 59 5.11 2.34 -16.64
C PRO A 59 3.97 1.51 -17.23
N VAL A 60 3.25 2.14 -18.16
CA VAL A 60 2.15 1.56 -18.94
C VAL A 60 2.55 0.30 -19.71
N LEU A 61 1.81 -0.78 -19.49
CA LEU A 61 1.59 -1.84 -20.47
C LEU A 61 0.08 -2.13 -20.54
N PRO A 62 -0.52 -2.19 -21.74
CA PRO A 62 -1.92 -2.59 -21.85
C PRO A 62 -1.97 -4.11 -21.81
N VAL A 63 -2.61 -4.69 -20.78
CA VAL A 63 -3.00 -6.10 -20.82
C VAL A 63 -4.52 -6.20 -20.89
N VAL A 64 -4.94 -6.77 -22.01
CA VAL A 64 -6.29 -7.20 -22.34
C VAL A 64 -6.93 -8.00 -21.21
N ALA A 65 -8.25 -7.87 -21.09
CA ALA A 65 -9.07 -8.71 -20.23
C ALA A 65 -8.84 -10.19 -20.55
N ALA A 66 -8.19 -10.90 -19.63
CA ALA A 66 -8.27 -12.33 -19.51
C ALA A 66 -8.18 -12.67 -18.02
N GLU A 67 -9.26 -13.26 -17.49
CA GLU A 67 -9.21 -14.09 -16.30
C GLU A 67 -8.16 -15.19 -16.55
N ALA A 68 -6.95 -14.97 -16.03
CA ALA A 68 -5.93 -16.00 -15.92
C ALA A 68 -5.11 -15.70 -14.67
N THR A 69 -5.24 -16.61 -13.71
CA THR A 69 -4.56 -16.65 -12.42
C THR A 69 -3.04 -16.52 -12.61
N ALA A 70 -2.49 -15.31 -12.50
CA ALA A 70 -1.06 -15.10 -12.57
C ALA A 70 -0.40 -15.76 -11.34
N LEU A 71 0.36 -16.83 -11.59
CA LEU A 71 1.24 -17.43 -10.59
C LEU A 71 2.34 -16.41 -10.23
N PRO A 72 2.65 -16.19 -8.94
CA PRO A 72 3.65 -15.22 -8.54
C PRO A 72 5.03 -15.71 -8.97
N THR A 73 5.75 -14.80 -9.60
CA THR A 73 7.11 -14.99 -10.11
C THR A 73 8.18 -14.76 -9.04
N VAL A 74 7.80 -14.28 -7.84
CA VAL A 74 8.69 -14.10 -6.69
C VAL A 74 8.51 -15.26 -5.70
N ALA A 75 9.62 -15.78 -5.20
CA ALA A 75 9.61 -16.79 -4.15
C ALA A 75 8.87 -16.24 -2.90
N VAL A 76 7.74 -16.87 -2.57
CA VAL A 76 6.88 -16.46 -1.45
C VAL A 76 7.43 -16.98 -0.11
N CYS A 77 8.25 -18.03 -0.14
CA CYS A 77 8.88 -18.58 1.05
C CYS A 77 10.41 -18.50 0.98
N ARG A 78 11.04 -18.33 2.14
CA ARG A 78 12.51 -18.35 2.31
C ARG A 78 13.20 -19.61 1.78
N CYS A 79 12.48 -20.72 1.59
CA CYS A 79 13.01 -21.94 0.97
C CYS A 79 13.08 -21.88 -0.58
N GLY A 80 12.72 -20.74 -1.18
CA GLY A 80 12.69 -20.54 -2.64
C GLY A 80 11.41 -21.03 -3.32
N SER A 81 10.42 -21.53 -2.57
CA SER A 81 9.15 -21.98 -3.15
C SER A 81 8.26 -20.80 -3.54
N THR A 82 7.70 -20.87 -4.74
CA THR A 82 6.59 -20.02 -5.18
C THR A 82 5.22 -20.61 -4.84
N LYS A 83 5.16 -21.85 -4.33
CA LYS A 83 3.91 -22.52 -3.95
C LYS A 83 3.56 -22.24 -2.49
N TRP A 84 2.28 -21.99 -2.22
CA TRP A 84 1.68 -21.92 -0.89
C TRP A 84 0.40 -22.77 -0.81
N ARG A 85 -0.05 -22.98 0.43
CA ARG A 85 -1.33 -23.59 0.78
C ARG A 85 -2.05 -22.65 1.73
N ASP A 86 -3.29 -22.33 1.39
CA ASP A 86 -4.18 -21.55 2.24
C ASP A 86 -5.00 -22.51 3.13
N VAL A 87 -5.00 -22.25 4.42
CA VAL A 87 -5.70 -23.04 5.44
C VAL A 87 -6.71 -22.13 6.14
N PRO A 88 -8.02 -22.38 5.99
CA PRO A 88 -9.03 -21.63 6.73
C PRO A 88 -8.98 -22.01 8.21
N ILE A 89 -8.89 -21.00 9.06
CA ILE A 89 -8.97 -21.09 10.52
C ILE A 89 -10.09 -20.16 11.02
N HIS A 90 -10.49 -20.31 12.28
CA HIS A 90 -11.62 -19.56 12.87
C HIS A 90 -12.92 -19.70 12.05
N GLY A 91 -13.24 -20.94 11.65
CA GLY A 91 -14.45 -21.21 10.86
C GLY A 91 -14.43 -20.60 9.47
N GLY A 92 -13.25 -20.32 8.91
CA GLY A 92 -13.08 -19.69 7.59
C GLY A 92 -12.99 -18.17 7.63
N GLN A 93 -13.12 -17.55 8.82
CA GLN A 93 -12.97 -16.10 8.96
C GLN A 93 -11.51 -15.65 8.83
N THR A 94 -10.53 -16.53 9.00
CA THR A 94 -9.12 -16.18 8.80
C THR A 94 -8.50 -17.22 7.89
N ILE A 95 -7.69 -16.76 6.95
CA ILE A 95 -6.93 -17.63 6.07
C ILE A 95 -5.48 -17.53 6.52
N ARG A 96 -4.89 -18.67 6.88
CA ARG A 96 -3.47 -18.80 7.16
C ARG A 96 -2.77 -19.35 5.93
N ARG A 97 -1.72 -18.68 5.46
CA ARG A 97 -0.93 -19.12 4.32
C ARG A 97 0.37 -19.76 4.79
N ASP A 98 0.55 -21.03 4.45
CA ASP A 98 1.77 -21.78 4.71
C ASP A 98 2.46 -22.16 3.39
N CYS A 99 3.76 -22.38 3.42
CA CYS A 99 4.52 -22.78 2.25
C CYS A 99 4.11 -24.18 1.78
N GLY A 100 3.77 -24.31 0.50
CA GLY A 100 3.38 -25.58 -0.10
C GLY A 100 4.53 -26.59 -0.23
N ARG A 101 5.78 -26.16 0.02
CA ARG A 101 6.98 -27.01 -0.01
C ARG A 101 7.47 -27.40 1.38
N CYS A 102 7.70 -26.43 2.27
CA CYS A 102 8.30 -26.69 3.59
C CYS A 102 7.35 -26.50 4.78
N GLY A 103 6.07 -26.16 4.54
CA GLY A 103 5.07 -25.97 5.60
C GLY A 103 5.28 -24.74 6.50
N ARG A 104 6.27 -23.90 6.19
CA ARG A 104 6.54 -22.68 6.96
C ARG A 104 5.41 -21.67 6.79
N PHE A 105 4.96 -21.07 7.88
CA PHE A 105 4.04 -19.93 7.85
C PHE A 105 4.61 -18.76 7.05
N ILE A 106 3.79 -18.19 6.18
CA ILE A 106 4.11 -17.05 5.31
C ILE A 106 3.42 -15.80 5.85
N ASP A 107 2.08 -15.80 5.84
CA ASP A 107 1.26 -14.66 6.26
C ASP A 107 -0.21 -15.07 6.52
N PHE A 108 -1.02 -14.10 6.94
CA PHE A 108 -2.47 -14.23 6.96
C PHE A 108 -3.04 -13.35 5.85
N PRO A 109 -3.48 -13.90 4.69
CA PRO A 109 -4.08 -13.10 3.62
C PRO A 109 -5.50 -12.62 3.95
N VAL A 110 -6.17 -13.27 4.90
CA VAL A 110 -7.44 -12.82 5.48
C VAL A 110 -7.35 -12.92 6.99
N TRP A 111 -7.67 -11.85 7.69
CA TRP A 111 -7.77 -11.80 9.14
C TRP A 111 -9.18 -11.39 9.56
N TYR A 112 -9.92 -12.29 10.21
CA TYR A 112 -11.32 -12.07 10.63
C TYR A 112 -12.22 -11.44 9.54
N GLY A 113 -12.20 -12.01 8.34
CA GLY A 113 -13.02 -11.63 7.19
C GLY A 113 -12.50 -10.42 6.43
N LYS A 114 -11.38 -9.84 6.86
CA LYS A 114 -10.77 -8.68 6.20
C LYS A 114 -9.56 -9.13 5.40
N ASN A 115 -9.56 -8.83 4.12
CA ASN A 115 -8.38 -9.00 3.28
C ASN A 115 -7.28 -8.11 3.82
N THR A 116 -6.17 -8.73 4.21
CA THR A 116 -4.96 -8.08 4.72
C THR A 116 -3.95 -7.85 3.59
N GLY A 117 -4.47 -7.76 2.35
CA GLY A 117 -3.71 -7.60 1.13
C GLY A 117 -2.62 -6.53 1.24
N GLN A 118 -1.42 -6.93 0.78
CA GLN A 118 -0.16 -6.18 0.69
C GLN A 118 -0.33 -4.73 0.26
#